data_AF-A0A838XI36-F1
#
_entry.id   AF-A0A838XI36-F1
#
_cell.length_a   1.000
_cell.length_b   1.000
_cell.length_c   1.000
_cell.angle_alpha   90.00
_cell.angle_beta   90.00
_cell.angle_gamma   90.00
#
_symmetry.space_group_name_H-M   'P 1'
#
loop_
_entity.id
_entity.type
_entity.pdbx_description
1 polymer ?
#
loop_
_entity_poly.entity_id
_entity_poly.type
_entity_poly.pdbx_seq_one_letter_code
_entity_poly.pdbx_strand_id
1 'polypeptide(L)'
;MAGNAHPDAVAAFNATRPVRRKYFPGAAGRYRPGDHYVVAPARWEKTSEGKVWLGIFAHETGHAIDHDGRPSGQGRSIWMGPAIRRDRMGMVSRSEVERRTLAHVDGEWALGRFPPGARAWLLDGLPGRADATCFARCWSVGRMEQAIDAYARARLTLASRARKGPPGEDARLQVYVMAKVNDYIGAVYDLERGGGHSHAYYRQFLPLGGPGLTIGHAAEAFANAFVADVLEGTELLSFLVRSAAPHTHAAYRFLLRRIGLGLCLRA
;
A
#
# COMPACT_ATOMS: atom_id res chain seq x y z
N MET A 1 -4.44 -17.20 -10.14
CA MET A 1 -5.57 -17.41 -9.19
C MET A 1 -6.22 -16.06 -8.97
N ALA A 2 -7.50 -15.90 -9.25
CA ALA A 2 -8.19 -14.62 -9.02
C ALA A 2 -8.28 -14.37 -7.50
N GLY A 3 -7.42 -13.51 -6.97
CA GLY A 3 -7.55 -13.02 -5.60
C GLY A 3 -8.78 -12.13 -5.52
N ASN A 4 -9.80 -12.55 -4.77
CA ASN A 4 -10.93 -11.69 -4.44
C ASN A 4 -10.45 -10.60 -3.47
N ALA A 5 -10.88 -9.36 -3.71
CA ALA A 5 -10.69 -8.26 -2.77
C ALA A 5 -11.15 -8.67 -1.36
N HIS A 6 -10.48 -8.15 -0.33
CA HIS A 6 -10.80 -8.47 1.05
C HIS A 6 -12.25 -8.09 1.38
N PRO A 7 -13.05 -8.96 2.04
CA PRO A 7 -14.47 -8.69 2.31
C PRO A 7 -14.74 -7.36 3.03
N ASP A 8 -13.89 -6.99 4.00
CA ASP A 8 -14.01 -5.70 4.70
C ASP A 8 -13.81 -4.50 3.75
N ALA A 9 -12.92 -4.61 2.76
CA ALA A 9 -12.68 -3.56 1.79
C ALA A 9 -13.86 -3.41 0.82
N VAL A 10 -14.44 -4.54 0.39
CA VAL A 10 -15.68 -4.56 -0.41
C VAL A 10 -16.84 -3.96 0.37
N ALA A 11 -17.02 -4.33 1.64
CA ALA A 11 -18.06 -3.77 2.49
C ALA A 11 -17.88 -2.25 2.69
N ALA A 12 -16.66 -1.79 2.97
CA ALA A 12 -16.37 -0.36 3.12
C ALA A 12 -16.61 0.43 1.83
N PHE A 13 -16.24 -0.15 0.68
CA PHE A 13 -16.54 0.43 -0.63
C PHE A 13 -18.05 0.57 -0.87
N ASN A 14 -18.83 -0.49 -0.60
CA ASN A 14 -20.28 -0.48 -0.78
C ASN A 14 -21.01 0.46 0.20
N ALA A 15 -20.44 0.69 1.39
CA ALA A 15 -20.97 1.65 2.37
C ALA A 15 -20.64 3.12 2.02
N THR A 16 -19.73 3.36 1.08
CA THR A 16 -19.29 4.69 0.66
C THR A 16 -20.19 5.21 -0.46
N ARG A 17 -20.53 6.51 -0.44
CA ARG A 17 -21.28 7.13 -1.54
C ARG A 17 -20.55 6.94 -2.88
N PRO A 18 -21.28 6.85 -4.01
CA PRO A 18 -20.64 6.68 -5.31
C PRO A 18 -19.65 7.81 -5.61
N VAL A 19 -18.39 7.44 -5.83
CA VAL A 19 -17.32 8.38 -6.18
C VAL A 19 -17.47 8.78 -7.64
N ARG A 20 -17.73 10.06 -7.90
CA ARG A 20 -17.85 10.56 -9.27
C ARG A 20 -16.50 10.48 -9.98
N ARG A 21 -16.49 10.37 -11.30
CA ARG A 21 -15.26 10.45 -12.12
C ARG A 21 -15.33 11.72 -12.96
N LYS A 22 -14.25 12.51 -12.94
CA LYS A 22 -14.09 13.65 -13.84
C LYS A 22 -12.87 13.45 -14.71
N TYR A 23 -13.04 13.71 -16.00
CA TYR A 23 -12.01 13.45 -16.99
C TYR A 23 -11.28 14.72 -17.40
N PHE A 24 -9.95 14.71 -17.31
CA PHE A 24 -9.10 15.81 -17.75
C PHE A 24 -7.89 15.28 -18.52
N PRO A 25 -7.48 15.92 -19.63
CA PRO A 25 -6.19 15.65 -20.25
C PRO A 25 -5.05 15.90 -19.25
N GLY A 26 -4.08 14.98 -19.15
CA GLY A 26 -2.94 15.10 -18.23
C GLY A 26 -3.26 14.89 -16.74
N ALA A 27 -4.45 14.37 -16.42
CA ALA A 27 -4.82 13.99 -15.05
C ALA A 27 -3.82 12.97 -14.46
N ALA A 28 -3.29 13.26 -13.27
CA ALA A 28 -2.35 12.39 -12.54
C ALA A 28 -3.02 11.39 -11.58
N GLY A 29 -4.36 11.34 -11.53
CA GLY A 29 -5.08 10.59 -10.50
C GLY A 29 -5.13 11.37 -9.20
N ARG A 30 -6.31 11.87 -8.82
CA ARG A 30 -6.47 12.56 -7.53
C ARG A 30 -7.92 12.61 -7.09
N TYR A 31 -8.17 12.23 -5.85
CA TYR A 31 -9.44 12.41 -5.18
C TYR A 31 -9.61 13.86 -4.71
N ARG A 32 -10.83 14.39 -4.88
CA ARG A 32 -11.23 15.74 -4.49
C ARG A 32 -12.31 15.64 -3.42
N PRO A 33 -11.97 15.82 -2.13
CA PRO A 33 -12.91 15.63 -1.02
C PRO A 33 -14.16 16.51 -1.10
N GLY A 34 -14.00 17.80 -1.45
CA GLY A 34 -15.10 18.77 -1.43
C GLY A 34 -16.27 18.42 -2.37
N ASP A 35 -15.97 17.71 -3.47
CA ASP A 35 -16.95 17.33 -4.48
C ASP A 35 -17.07 15.81 -4.65
N HIS A 36 -16.37 15.03 -3.83
CA HIS A 36 -16.40 13.56 -3.86
C HIS A 36 -16.21 12.96 -5.28
N TYR A 37 -15.11 13.32 -5.95
CA TYR A 37 -14.76 12.75 -7.26
C TYR A 37 -13.27 12.43 -7.40
N VAL A 38 -12.95 11.49 -8.28
CA VAL A 38 -11.59 11.20 -8.71
C VAL A 38 -11.36 11.77 -10.11
N VAL A 39 -10.25 12.49 -10.26
CA VAL A 39 -9.73 12.97 -11.54
C VAL A 39 -8.97 11.84 -12.22
N ALA A 40 -9.31 11.52 -13.47
CA ALA A 40 -8.62 10.52 -14.27
C ALA A 40 -8.67 10.86 -15.78
N PRO A 41 -7.85 10.25 -16.64
CA PRO A 41 -8.03 10.32 -18.08
C PRO A 41 -9.25 9.51 -18.54
N ALA A 42 -9.93 9.97 -19.60
CA ALA A 42 -11.16 9.35 -20.11
C ALA A 42 -10.97 7.92 -20.63
N ARG A 43 -9.79 7.62 -21.17
CA ARG A 43 -9.40 6.30 -21.69
C ARG A 43 -8.11 5.88 -21.00
N TRP A 44 -8.19 5.67 -19.69
CA TRP A 44 -7.04 5.35 -18.84
C TRP A 44 -6.32 4.08 -19.30
N GLU A 45 -7.07 3.13 -19.88
CA GLU A 45 -6.56 1.89 -20.46
C GLU A 45 -5.61 2.14 -21.64
N LYS A 46 -5.73 3.30 -22.29
CA LYS A 46 -4.94 3.68 -23.47
C LYS A 46 -3.77 4.61 -23.13
N THR A 47 -3.58 4.99 -21.86
CA THR A 47 -2.43 5.81 -21.47
C THR A 47 -1.19 4.95 -21.29
N SER A 48 -0.03 5.61 -21.18
CA SER A 48 1.22 4.93 -20.87
C SER A 48 1.13 4.11 -19.60
N GLU A 49 0.28 4.45 -18.64
CA GLU A 49 0.12 3.78 -17.35
C GLU A 49 -0.71 2.49 -17.44
N GLY A 50 -1.66 2.40 -18.38
CA GLY A 50 -2.48 1.20 -18.60
C GLY A 50 -3.09 0.66 -17.31
N LYS A 51 -2.91 -0.64 -17.02
CA LYS A 51 -3.40 -1.30 -15.80
C LYS A 51 -2.93 -0.66 -14.48
N VAL A 52 -1.85 0.13 -14.45
CA VAL A 52 -1.43 0.86 -13.24
C VAL A 52 -2.52 1.79 -12.73
N TRP A 53 -3.39 2.29 -13.61
CA TRP A 53 -4.57 3.07 -13.21
C TRP A 53 -5.52 2.31 -12.28
N LEU A 54 -5.58 0.97 -12.34
CA LEU A 54 -6.36 0.19 -11.36
C LEU A 54 -5.85 0.43 -9.94
N GLY A 55 -4.53 0.50 -9.78
CA GLY A 55 -3.88 0.82 -8.51
C GLY A 55 -4.08 2.27 -8.07
N ILE A 56 -4.00 3.21 -9.02
CA ILE A 56 -4.30 4.61 -8.75
C ILE A 56 -5.76 4.77 -8.30
N PHE A 57 -6.71 4.18 -9.01
CA PHE A 57 -8.12 4.21 -8.62
C PHE A 57 -8.36 3.58 -7.26
N ALA A 58 -7.72 2.44 -6.96
CA ALA A 58 -7.81 1.81 -5.64
C ALA A 58 -7.30 2.75 -4.53
N HIS A 59 -6.14 3.37 -4.72
CA HIS A 59 -5.56 4.33 -3.78
C HIS A 59 -6.49 5.53 -3.54
N GLU A 60 -6.96 6.18 -4.62
CA GLU A 60 -7.86 7.32 -4.52
C GLU A 60 -9.23 6.96 -3.94
N THR A 61 -9.70 5.73 -4.18
CA THR A 61 -10.91 5.20 -3.55
C THR A 61 -10.70 5.02 -2.04
N GLY A 62 -9.50 4.62 -1.61
CA GLY A 62 -9.12 4.61 -0.19
C GLY A 62 -9.30 5.98 0.46
N HIS A 63 -8.83 7.06 -0.18
CA HIS A 63 -9.09 8.43 0.28
C HIS A 63 -10.58 8.80 0.27
N ALA A 64 -11.33 8.35 -0.73
CA ALA A 64 -12.76 8.61 -0.81
C ALA A 64 -13.53 7.93 0.34
N ILE A 65 -13.22 6.67 0.64
CA ILE A 65 -13.76 5.91 1.79
C ILE A 65 -13.39 6.62 3.09
N ASP A 66 -12.15 7.05 3.23
CA ASP A 66 -11.66 7.77 4.40
C ASP A 66 -12.46 9.05 4.67
N HIS A 67 -12.70 9.84 3.61
CA HIS A 67 -13.34 11.15 3.68
C HIS A 67 -14.86 11.17 3.47
N ASP A 68 -15.52 10.05 3.14
CA ASP A 68 -16.92 10.12 2.73
C ASP A 68 -17.82 10.74 3.80
N GLY A 69 -18.55 11.79 3.43
CA GLY A 69 -19.43 12.55 4.31
C GLY A 69 -18.70 13.47 5.28
N ARG A 70 -17.42 13.79 5.04
CA ARG A 70 -16.59 14.57 5.97
C ARG A 70 -15.86 15.72 5.25
N PRO A 71 -15.62 16.86 5.93
CA PRO A 71 -14.81 17.96 5.39
C PRO A 71 -13.36 17.55 5.09
N SER A 72 -12.68 18.37 4.29
CA SER A 72 -11.24 18.24 4.09
C SER A 72 -10.49 18.29 5.43
N GLY A 73 -9.51 17.41 5.61
CA GLY A 73 -8.73 17.29 6.83
C GLY A 73 -9.39 16.60 8.02
N GLN A 74 -10.62 16.08 7.87
CA GLN A 74 -11.31 15.30 8.90
C GLN A 74 -11.54 13.84 8.49
N GLY A 75 -10.57 13.24 7.77
CA GLY A 75 -10.61 11.81 7.43
C GLY A 75 -10.77 10.94 8.67
N ARG A 76 -11.40 9.78 8.52
CA ARG A 76 -11.52 8.80 9.60
C ARG A 76 -10.15 8.22 10.01
N SER A 77 -9.19 8.24 9.10
CA SER A 77 -7.82 7.75 9.27
C SER A 77 -7.08 8.44 10.41
N ILE A 78 -7.50 9.64 10.84
CA ILE A 78 -6.94 10.31 12.03
C ILE A 78 -6.99 9.43 13.29
N TRP A 79 -7.96 8.52 13.38
CA TRP A 79 -8.09 7.56 14.48
C TRP A 79 -6.98 6.49 14.49
N MET A 80 -6.21 6.34 13.41
CA MET A 80 -5.02 5.49 13.36
C MET A 80 -3.81 6.14 14.05
N GLY A 81 -3.86 7.44 14.39
CA GLY A 81 -2.74 8.19 14.95
C GLY A 81 -2.03 7.52 16.14
N PRO A 82 -2.76 7.07 17.19
CA PRO A 82 -2.14 6.36 18.32
C PRO A 82 -1.44 5.07 17.92
N ALA A 83 -1.98 4.34 16.95
CA ALA A 83 -1.40 3.08 16.47
C ALA A 83 -0.13 3.33 15.63
N ILE A 84 -0.13 4.37 14.78
CA ILE A 84 1.07 4.81 14.04
C ILE A 84 2.18 5.18 15.02
N ARG A 85 1.86 5.94 16.07
CA ARG A 85 2.85 6.29 17.11
C ARG A 85 3.41 5.05 17.80
N ARG A 86 2.57 4.06 18.09
CA ARG A 86 3.01 2.80 18.69
C ARG A 86 4.00 2.04 17.80
N ASP A 87 3.73 1.95 16.50
CA ASP A 87 4.67 1.34 15.56
C ASP A 87 5.97 2.15 15.45
N ARG A 88 5.90 3.49 15.41
CA ARG A 88 7.09 4.36 15.41
C ARG A 88 7.95 4.20 16.66
N MET A 89 7.35 4.04 17.85
CA MET A 89 8.09 3.81 19.09
C MET A 89 8.86 2.48 19.11
N GLY A 90 8.33 1.45 18.42
CA GLY A 90 9.02 0.17 18.24
C GLY A 90 10.02 0.14 17.08
N MET A 91 10.26 1.29 16.44
CA MET A 91 11.12 1.35 15.26
C MET A 91 12.58 1.13 15.65
N VAL A 92 13.15 0.06 15.09
CA VAL A 92 14.59 -0.16 15.10
C VAL A 92 15.26 0.83 14.12
N SER A 93 16.33 1.49 14.54
CA SER A 93 17.07 2.46 13.71
C SER A 93 17.54 1.87 12.38
N ARG A 94 17.62 2.70 11.33
CA ARG A 94 18.13 2.30 10.01
C ARG A 94 19.52 1.67 10.08
N SER A 95 20.44 2.28 10.83
CA SER A 95 21.79 1.77 11.01
C SER A 95 21.83 0.40 11.69
N GLU A 96 20.92 0.11 12.62
CA GLU A 96 20.82 -1.23 13.21
C GLU A 96 20.33 -2.26 12.19
N VAL A 97 19.33 -1.92 11.37
CA VAL A 97 18.86 -2.80 10.27
C VAL A 97 19.97 -3.08 9.25
N GLU A 98 20.77 -2.05 8.91
CA GLU A 98 21.89 -2.18 7.97
C GLU A 98 23.00 -3.09 8.51
N ARG A 99 23.25 -3.08 9.83
CA ARG A 99 24.20 -3.99 10.48
C ARG A 99 23.74 -5.45 10.50
N ARG A 100 22.44 -5.73 10.37
CA ARG A 100 21.95 -7.13 10.34
C ARG A 100 22.44 -7.81 9.06
N THR A 101 23.22 -8.87 9.23
CA THR A 101 23.73 -9.65 8.11
C THR A 101 22.67 -10.60 7.57
N LEU A 102 22.57 -10.67 6.25
CA LEU A 102 21.73 -11.67 5.58
C LEU A 102 22.31 -13.08 5.73
N ALA A 103 23.62 -13.22 5.91
CA ALA A 103 24.33 -14.50 5.85
C ALA A 103 23.85 -15.54 6.87
N HIS A 104 23.26 -15.10 8.00
CA HIS A 104 22.78 -15.98 9.06
C HIS A 104 21.28 -16.29 8.99
N VAL A 105 20.55 -15.71 8.02
CA VAL A 105 19.13 -16.01 7.83
C VAL A 105 18.98 -16.99 6.69
N ASP A 106 18.56 -18.21 7.03
CA ASP A 106 18.21 -19.22 6.04
C ASP A 106 17.00 -18.77 5.20
N GLY A 107 17.15 -18.85 3.87
CA GLY A 107 16.17 -18.32 2.93
C GLY A 107 14.89 -19.13 2.86
N GLU A 108 14.99 -20.44 3.03
CA GLU A 108 13.84 -21.34 3.02
C GLU A 108 13.02 -21.19 4.30
N TRP A 109 13.70 -21.08 5.43
CA TRP A 109 13.07 -20.76 6.71
C TRP A 109 12.35 -19.41 6.65
N ALA A 110 13.00 -18.38 6.11
CA ALA A 110 12.40 -17.05 5.97
C ALA A 110 11.17 -17.08 5.04
N LEU A 111 11.25 -17.78 3.91
CA LEU A 111 10.12 -17.94 2.99
C LEU A 111 8.99 -18.77 3.64
N GLY A 112 9.32 -19.73 4.49
CA GLY A 112 8.38 -20.53 5.28
C GLY A 112 7.55 -19.72 6.27
N ARG A 113 8.02 -18.52 6.67
CA ARG A 113 7.26 -17.59 7.53
C ARG A 113 6.11 -16.88 6.81
N PHE A 114 6.12 -16.85 5.48
CA PHE A 114 5.05 -16.24 4.70
C PHE A 114 3.83 -17.19 4.69
N PRO A 115 2.60 -16.64 4.81
CA PRO A 115 1.38 -17.43 4.61
C PRO A 115 1.41 -18.18 3.28
N PRO A 116 0.77 -19.37 3.16
CA PRO A 116 0.85 -20.20 1.96
C PRO A 116 0.54 -19.45 0.65
N GLY A 117 -0.52 -18.63 0.67
CA GLY A 117 -0.92 -17.82 -0.47
C GLY A 117 0.05 -16.68 -0.82
N ALA A 118 0.55 -15.97 0.19
CA ALA A 118 1.60 -14.96 0.02
C ALA A 118 2.88 -15.56 -0.55
N ARG A 119 3.28 -16.74 -0.07
CA ARG A 119 4.45 -17.48 -0.54
C ARG A 119 4.26 -17.94 -1.99
N ALA A 120 3.09 -18.49 -2.32
CA ALA A 120 2.77 -18.92 -3.69
C ALA A 120 2.85 -17.73 -4.66
N TRP A 121 2.29 -16.57 -4.27
CA TRP A 121 2.35 -15.36 -5.07
C TRP A 121 3.78 -14.85 -5.28
N LEU A 122 4.63 -14.87 -4.25
CA LEU A 122 6.06 -14.53 -4.41
C LEU A 122 6.78 -15.47 -5.37
N LEU A 123 6.54 -16.77 -5.27
CA LEU A 123 7.17 -17.78 -6.13
C LEU A 123 6.70 -17.68 -7.59
N ASP A 124 5.45 -17.27 -7.82
CA ASP A 124 4.88 -17.05 -9.16
C ASP A 124 5.32 -15.70 -9.77
N GLY A 125 5.45 -14.66 -8.94
CA GLY A 125 5.82 -13.32 -9.37
C GLY A 125 7.32 -13.15 -9.71
N LEU A 126 8.19 -14.01 -9.18
CA LEU A 126 9.64 -13.90 -9.32
C LEU A 126 10.23 -14.95 -10.26
N PRO A 127 11.42 -14.69 -10.87
CA PRO A 127 12.04 -15.61 -11.84
C PRO A 127 12.35 -17.01 -11.31
N GLY A 128 12.52 -17.14 -9.99
CA GLY A 128 12.72 -18.43 -9.36
C GLY A 128 12.77 -18.36 -7.84
N ARG A 129 12.95 -19.54 -7.24
CA ARG A 129 12.97 -19.74 -5.78
C ARG A 129 14.07 -18.94 -5.07
N ALA A 130 15.23 -18.76 -5.72
CA ALA A 130 16.34 -17.98 -5.18
C ALA A 130 15.95 -16.50 -4.95
N ASP A 131 15.21 -15.89 -5.87
CA ASP A 131 14.72 -14.52 -5.72
C ASP A 131 13.67 -14.41 -4.62
N ALA A 132 12.74 -15.37 -4.54
CA ALA A 132 11.71 -15.40 -3.50
C ALA A 132 12.30 -15.57 -2.09
N THR A 133 13.30 -16.43 -1.93
CA THR A 133 14.01 -16.59 -0.66
C THR A 133 14.86 -15.37 -0.33
N CYS A 134 15.48 -14.71 -1.32
CA CYS A 134 16.19 -13.44 -1.11
C CYS A 134 15.24 -12.34 -0.62
N PHE A 135 14.08 -12.19 -1.26
CA PHE A 135 13.01 -11.29 -0.83
C PHE A 135 12.63 -11.56 0.63
N ALA A 136 12.34 -12.82 0.97
CA ALA A 136 11.92 -13.22 2.31
C ALA A 136 13.01 -12.95 3.38
N ARG A 137 14.29 -13.16 3.05
CA ARG A 137 15.42 -12.85 3.94
C ARG A 137 15.52 -11.35 4.21
N CYS A 138 15.53 -10.53 3.14
CA CYS A 138 15.57 -9.08 3.26
C CYS A 138 14.41 -8.56 4.09
N TRP A 139 13.19 -9.07 3.83
CA TRP A 139 12.02 -8.72 4.62
C TRP A 139 12.17 -9.08 6.10
N SER A 140 12.62 -10.30 6.40
CA SER A 140 12.74 -10.83 7.77
C SER A 140 13.75 -10.06 8.63
N VAL A 141 14.81 -9.51 8.03
CA VAL A 141 15.80 -8.70 8.77
C VAL A 141 15.43 -7.23 8.85
N GLY A 142 14.30 -6.82 8.26
CA GLY A 142 13.83 -5.42 8.24
C GLY A 142 14.35 -4.58 7.07
N ARG A 143 15.04 -5.18 6.09
CA ARG A 143 15.51 -4.53 4.85
C ARG A 143 14.41 -4.49 3.79
N MET A 144 13.27 -3.88 4.15
CA MET A 144 12.02 -3.91 3.36
C MET A 144 12.18 -3.20 2.00
N GLU A 145 12.79 -2.02 1.96
CA GLU A 145 13.08 -1.30 0.71
C GLU A 145 13.92 -2.16 -0.26
N GLN A 146 14.99 -2.79 0.25
CA GLN A 146 15.83 -3.67 -0.57
C GLN A 146 15.03 -4.87 -1.12
N ALA A 147 14.11 -5.43 -0.34
CA ALA A 147 13.24 -6.52 -0.79
C ALA A 147 12.31 -6.04 -1.92
N ILE A 148 11.64 -4.90 -1.74
CA ILE A 148 10.71 -4.32 -2.73
C ILE A 148 11.44 -3.93 -4.02
N ASP A 149 12.60 -3.29 -3.91
CA ASP A 149 13.40 -2.87 -5.06
C ASP A 149 13.94 -4.08 -5.85
N ALA A 150 14.39 -5.12 -5.15
CA ALA A 150 14.84 -6.36 -5.78
C ALA A 150 13.68 -7.06 -6.50
N TYR A 151 12.50 -7.13 -5.88
CA TYR A 151 11.28 -7.63 -6.51
C TYR A 151 10.95 -6.84 -7.77
N ALA A 152 10.96 -5.51 -7.71
CA ALA A 152 10.62 -4.65 -8.84
C ALA A 152 11.57 -4.85 -10.02
N ARG A 153 12.88 -4.89 -9.77
CA ARG A 153 13.89 -5.15 -10.81
C ARG A 153 13.72 -6.53 -11.45
N ALA A 154 13.54 -7.56 -10.63
CA ALA A 154 13.35 -8.93 -11.11
C ALA A 154 12.09 -9.04 -11.98
N ARG A 155 10.99 -8.43 -11.54
CA ARG A 155 9.71 -8.46 -12.25
C ARG A 155 9.75 -7.73 -13.59
N LEU A 156 10.34 -6.54 -13.64
CA LEU A 156 10.51 -5.79 -14.89
C LEU A 156 11.46 -6.50 -15.87
N THR A 157 12.50 -7.17 -15.36
CA THR A 157 13.42 -7.98 -16.17
C THR A 157 12.70 -9.20 -16.78
N LEU A 158 11.83 -9.86 -16.00
CA LEU A 158 11.04 -10.99 -16.51
C LEU A 158 10.07 -10.54 -17.60
N ALA A 159 9.39 -9.41 -17.37
CA ALA A 159 8.45 -8.84 -18.34
C ALA A 159 9.11 -8.44 -19.66
N SER A 160 10.33 -7.87 -19.63
CA SER A 160 11.05 -7.47 -20.85
C SER A 160 11.54 -8.67 -21.69
N ARG A 161 11.69 -9.86 -21.08
CA ARG A 161 12.11 -11.10 -21.75
C ARG A 161 10.95 -11.87 -22.39
N ALA A 162 9.72 -11.61 -21.99
CA ALA A 162 8.56 -12.31 -22.53
C ALA A 162 8.21 -11.79 -23.95
N ARG A 163 8.63 -12.54 -24.99
CA ARG A 163 8.56 -12.14 -26.41
C ARG A 163 7.15 -12.13 -27.04
N LYS A 164 6.06 -12.43 -26.31
CA LYS A 164 4.68 -12.51 -26.88
C LYS A 164 3.59 -12.02 -25.90
N GLY A 165 2.71 -11.11 -26.33
CA GLY A 165 1.54 -10.60 -25.58
C GLY A 165 1.84 -9.34 -24.73
N PRO A 166 0.93 -8.83 -23.88
CA PRO A 166 1.17 -7.71 -22.96
C PRO A 166 1.50 -8.15 -21.51
N PRO A 167 2.50 -9.01 -21.23
CA PRO A 167 2.93 -9.32 -19.86
C PRO A 167 3.54 -8.10 -19.14
N GLY A 168 3.83 -7.01 -19.88
CA GLY A 168 4.31 -5.75 -19.31
C GLY A 168 3.30 -5.03 -18.41
N GLU A 169 1.99 -5.09 -18.70
CA GLU A 169 1.01 -4.32 -17.91
C GLU A 169 0.77 -4.92 -16.52
N ASP A 170 0.66 -6.25 -16.43
CA ASP A 170 0.50 -6.93 -15.14
C ASP A 170 1.76 -6.83 -14.29
N ALA A 171 2.95 -6.95 -14.92
CA ALA A 171 4.22 -6.70 -14.23
C ALA A 171 4.31 -5.29 -13.67
N ARG A 172 3.88 -4.27 -14.45
CA ARG A 172 3.88 -2.88 -14.00
C ARG A 172 2.88 -2.62 -12.88
N LEU A 173 1.69 -3.20 -12.94
CA LEU A 173 0.73 -3.15 -11.84
C LEU A 173 1.31 -3.80 -10.58
N GLN A 174 1.93 -4.98 -10.71
CA GLN A 174 2.56 -5.66 -9.57
C GLN A 174 3.71 -4.86 -8.95
N VAL A 175 4.53 -4.20 -9.76
CA VAL A 175 5.56 -3.27 -9.29
C VAL A 175 4.92 -2.08 -8.56
N TYR A 176 3.85 -1.53 -9.12
CA TYR A 176 3.13 -0.41 -8.52
C TYR A 176 2.52 -0.77 -7.16
N VAL A 177 1.88 -1.93 -7.00
CA VAL A 177 1.28 -2.32 -5.72
C VAL A 177 2.33 -2.61 -4.65
N MET A 178 3.51 -3.12 -5.04
CA MET A 178 4.64 -3.24 -4.13
C MET A 178 5.20 -1.87 -3.72
N ALA A 179 5.24 -0.90 -4.66
CA ALA A 179 5.57 0.48 -4.31
C ALA A 179 4.54 1.08 -3.33
N LYS A 180 3.26 0.71 -3.41
CA LYS A 180 2.24 1.14 -2.44
C LYS A 180 2.42 0.53 -1.05
N VAL A 181 2.93 -0.70 -0.95
CA VAL A 181 3.41 -1.24 0.34
C VAL A 181 4.57 -0.39 0.87
N ASN A 182 5.49 0.04 0.01
CA ASN A 182 6.59 0.92 0.40
C ASN A 182 6.10 2.29 0.88
N ASP A 183 5.13 2.87 0.18
CA ASP A 183 4.50 4.15 0.52
C ASP A 183 3.72 4.07 1.83
N TYR A 184 3.05 2.94 2.10
CA TYR A 184 2.42 2.67 3.40
C TYR A 184 3.46 2.73 4.53
N ILE A 185 4.60 2.03 4.36
CA ILE A 185 5.68 2.02 5.34
C ILE A 185 6.20 3.44 5.57
N GLY A 186 6.47 4.20 4.51
CA GLY A 186 6.95 5.58 4.64
C GLY A 186 5.93 6.54 5.23
N ALA A 187 4.63 6.36 4.98
CA ALA A 187 3.59 7.11 5.67
C ALA A 187 3.54 6.78 7.17
N VAL A 188 3.73 5.52 7.54
CA VAL A 188 3.78 5.11 8.96
C VAL A 188 5.04 5.62 9.64
N TYR A 189 6.20 5.54 9.01
CA TYR A 189 7.50 5.82 9.65
C TYR A 189 8.10 7.19 9.28
N ASP A 190 7.34 8.07 8.62
CA ASP A 190 7.82 9.40 8.18
C ASP A 190 9.12 9.30 7.37
N LEU A 191 9.15 8.36 6.42
CA LEU A 191 10.30 8.03 5.56
C LEU A 191 11.59 7.56 6.27
N GLU A 192 11.61 7.42 7.59
CA GLU A 192 12.71 6.74 8.30
C GLU A 192 12.84 5.27 7.84
N ARG A 193 11.74 4.73 7.31
CA ARG A 193 11.66 3.49 6.56
C ARG A 193 10.70 3.64 5.39
N GLY A 194 10.93 2.91 4.32
CA GLY A 194 10.03 2.86 3.19
C GLY A 194 10.12 4.08 2.29
N GLY A 195 9.19 4.17 1.34
CA GLY A 195 9.16 5.21 0.31
C GLY A 195 7.92 6.11 0.40
N GLY A 196 7.63 6.82 -0.69
CA GLY A 196 6.45 7.66 -0.81
C GLY A 196 6.76 9.15 -0.78
N HIS A 197 5.89 9.93 -0.16
CA HIS A 197 5.99 11.38 -0.20
C HIS A 197 7.04 11.95 0.74
N SER A 198 7.74 13.00 0.29
CA SER A 198 8.78 13.68 1.06
C SER A 198 8.25 14.26 2.39
N HIS A 199 9.13 14.43 3.37
CA HIS A 199 8.78 15.11 4.62
C HIS A 199 8.22 16.53 4.38
N ALA A 200 8.65 17.21 3.32
CA ALA A 200 8.10 18.50 2.91
C ALA A 200 6.61 18.40 2.49
N TYR A 201 6.21 17.32 1.83
CA TYR A 201 4.81 17.07 1.49
C TYR A 201 3.96 16.94 2.76
N TYR A 202 4.43 16.21 3.78
CA TYR A 202 3.62 16.00 4.98
C TYR A 202 3.49 17.23 5.88
N ARG A 203 4.47 18.14 5.85
CA ARG A 203 4.48 19.38 6.64
C ARG A 203 3.38 20.38 6.29
N GLN A 204 2.77 20.28 5.10
CA GLN A 204 1.64 21.14 4.73
C GLN A 204 0.32 20.74 5.39
N PHE A 205 0.26 19.58 6.05
CA PHE A 205 -0.94 19.04 6.67
C PHE A 205 -0.98 19.29 8.18
N LEU A 206 -2.20 19.37 8.74
CA LEU A 206 -2.39 19.58 10.18
C LEU A 206 -1.72 18.47 11.02
N PRO A 207 -1.02 18.83 12.12
CA PRO A 207 -0.45 17.87 13.04
C PRO A 207 -1.52 16.96 13.68
N LEU A 208 -1.18 15.68 13.84
CA LEU A 208 -2.02 14.68 14.50
C LEU A 208 -1.44 14.34 15.87
N GLY A 209 -1.55 15.31 16.79
CA GLY A 209 -1.24 15.20 18.23
C GLY A 209 0.20 14.82 18.56
N GLY A 210 1.12 15.78 18.61
CA GLY A 210 2.56 15.57 18.88
C GLY A 210 3.42 15.71 17.61
N PRO A 211 4.76 15.81 17.73
CA PRO A 211 5.64 16.10 16.60
C PRO A 211 5.67 14.95 15.56
N GLY A 212 5.96 15.31 14.30
CA GLY A 212 6.31 14.38 13.22
C GLY A 212 5.16 13.58 12.59
N LEU A 213 3.93 13.66 13.10
CA LEU A 213 2.77 12.98 12.50
C LEU A 213 1.72 14.00 12.12
N THR A 214 1.15 13.84 10.93
CA THR A 214 0.13 14.74 10.38
C THR A 214 -1.05 13.94 9.87
N ILE A 215 -2.17 14.61 9.62
CA ILE A 215 -3.35 13.99 8.99
C ILE A 215 -3.00 13.37 7.62
N GLY A 216 -2.01 13.93 6.91
CA GLY A 216 -1.56 13.42 5.62
C GLY A 216 -0.93 12.03 5.75
N HIS A 217 -0.09 11.80 6.76
CA HIS A 217 0.48 10.48 7.02
C HIS A 217 -0.60 9.42 7.26
N ALA A 218 -1.60 9.74 8.08
CA ALA A 218 -2.69 8.82 8.37
C ALA A 218 -3.54 8.52 7.13
N ALA A 219 -3.84 9.54 6.33
CA ALA A 219 -4.60 9.38 5.09
C ALA A 219 -3.85 8.53 4.05
N GLU A 220 -2.55 8.75 3.85
CA GLU A 220 -1.72 7.97 2.94
C GLU A 220 -1.57 6.52 3.42
N ALA A 221 -1.34 6.30 4.72
CA ALA A 221 -1.29 4.97 5.29
C ALA A 221 -2.62 4.22 5.08
N PHE A 222 -3.76 4.88 5.26
CA PHE A 222 -5.08 4.29 4.99
C PHE A 222 -5.26 3.92 3.52
N ALA A 223 -4.98 4.86 2.60
CA ALA A 223 -5.15 4.66 1.17
C ALA A 223 -4.24 3.55 0.62
N ASN A 224 -2.97 3.53 1.02
CA ASN A 224 -2.00 2.53 0.60
C ASN A 224 -2.31 1.13 1.19
N ALA A 225 -2.82 1.05 2.41
CA ALA A 225 -3.32 -0.22 2.96
C ALA A 225 -4.57 -0.72 2.21
N PHE A 226 -5.46 0.18 1.78
CA PHE A 226 -6.63 -0.20 0.98
C PHE A 226 -6.26 -0.78 -0.38
N VAL A 227 -5.22 -0.26 -1.05
CA VAL A 227 -4.66 -0.86 -2.28
C VAL A 227 -4.29 -2.33 -2.05
N ALA A 228 -3.63 -2.64 -0.93
CA ALA A 228 -3.21 -3.99 -0.57
C ALA A 228 -4.40 -4.95 -0.41
N ASP A 229 -5.56 -4.44 -0.02
CA ASP A 229 -6.76 -5.25 0.23
C ASP A 229 -7.65 -5.45 -1.00
N VAL A 230 -7.45 -4.74 -2.11
CA VAL A 230 -8.37 -4.81 -3.28
C VAL A 230 -7.74 -5.26 -4.57
N LEU A 231 -6.40 -5.27 -4.67
CA LEU A 231 -5.71 -5.72 -5.88
C LEU A 231 -5.20 -7.16 -5.74
N GLU A 232 -4.95 -7.79 -6.88
CA GLU A 232 -4.39 -9.13 -6.94
C GLU A 232 -3.10 -9.24 -6.13
N GLY A 233 -2.94 -10.37 -5.43
CA GLY A 233 -1.86 -10.55 -4.46
C GLY A 233 -2.20 -10.07 -3.05
N THR A 234 -3.48 -9.83 -2.74
CA THR A 234 -3.97 -9.41 -1.42
C THR A 234 -3.33 -10.18 -0.26
N GLU A 235 -3.22 -11.50 -0.35
CA GLU A 235 -2.61 -12.30 0.73
C GLU A 235 -1.14 -11.91 1.01
N LEU A 236 -0.36 -11.62 -0.03
CA LEU A 236 0.99 -11.10 0.13
C LEU A 236 0.95 -9.66 0.62
N LEU A 237 0.25 -8.78 -0.09
CA LEU A 237 0.27 -7.34 0.18
C LEU A 237 -0.22 -7.05 1.61
N SER A 238 -1.37 -7.63 2.03
CA SER A 238 -1.90 -7.54 3.40
C SER A 238 -0.92 -8.14 4.42
N PHE A 239 -0.21 -9.23 4.10
CA PHE A 239 0.84 -9.76 4.98
C PHE A 239 2.01 -8.79 5.14
N LEU A 240 2.44 -8.14 4.06
CA LEU A 240 3.54 -7.17 4.08
C LEU A 240 3.16 -5.94 4.91
N VAL A 241 2.01 -5.30 4.65
CA VAL A 241 1.60 -4.13 5.46
C VAL A 241 1.38 -4.50 6.93
N ARG A 242 0.82 -5.68 7.22
CA ARG A 242 0.64 -6.18 8.60
C ARG A 242 1.96 -6.46 9.31
N SER A 243 2.93 -7.05 8.63
CA SER A 243 4.22 -7.38 9.26
C SER A 243 5.14 -6.16 9.38
N ALA A 244 4.98 -5.16 8.51
CA ALA A 244 5.76 -3.94 8.56
C ALA A 244 5.31 -2.98 9.66
N ALA A 245 4.00 -2.81 9.87
CA ALA A 245 3.42 -1.92 10.89
C ALA A 245 2.15 -2.55 11.51
N PRO A 246 2.31 -3.50 12.45
CA PRO A 246 1.21 -4.34 12.92
C PRO A 246 0.14 -3.58 13.68
N HIS A 247 0.50 -2.55 14.46
CA HIS A 247 -0.50 -1.79 15.23
C HIS A 247 -1.33 -0.91 14.30
N THR A 248 -0.69 -0.23 13.36
CA THR A 248 -1.33 0.61 12.35
C THR A 248 -2.24 -0.20 11.47
N HIS A 249 -1.78 -1.37 11.00
CA HIS A 249 -2.60 -2.27 10.20
C HIS A 249 -3.82 -2.77 10.99
N ALA A 250 -3.65 -3.13 12.27
CA ALA A 250 -4.80 -3.52 13.11
C ALA A 250 -5.83 -2.38 13.26
N ALA A 251 -5.38 -1.14 13.47
CA ALA A 251 -6.24 0.03 13.54
C ALA A 251 -6.95 0.31 12.21
N TYR A 252 -6.23 0.20 11.09
CA TYR A 252 -6.77 0.28 9.74
C TYR A 252 -7.90 -0.73 9.52
N ARG A 253 -7.68 -2.00 9.89
CA ARG A 253 -8.69 -3.07 9.71
C ARG A 253 -9.92 -2.87 10.59
N PHE A 254 -9.71 -2.45 11.84
CA PHE A 254 -10.82 -2.07 12.71
C PHE A 254 -11.64 -0.94 12.08
N LEU A 255 -10.97 0.10 11.60
CA LEU A 255 -11.62 1.26 10.99
C LEU A 255 -12.39 0.88 9.72
N LEU A 256 -11.76 0.13 8.82
CA LEU A 256 -12.35 -0.32 7.56
C LEU A 256 -13.62 -1.14 7.79
N ARG A 257 -13.57 -2.11 8.73
CA ARG A 257 -14.75 -2.89 9.13
C ARG A 257 -15.87 -2.02 9.69
N ARG A 258 -15.53 -1.05 10.54
CA ARG A 258 -16.52 -0.10 11.11
C ARG A 258 -17.18 0.75 10.03
N ILE A 259 -16.43 1.16 8.99
CA ILE A 259 -16.98 1.87 7.83
C ILE A 259 -17.94 0.96 7.06
N GLY A 260 -17.55 -0.28 6.77
CA GLY A 260 -18.41 -1.25 6.07
C GLY A 260 -19.71 -1.59 6.80
N LEU A 261 -19.72 -1.48 8.14
CA LEU A 261 -20.93 -1.65 8.96
C LEU A 261 -21.76 -0.35 9.12
N GLY A 262 -21.33 0.77 8.53
CA GLY A 262 -21.99 2.07 8.71
C GLY A 262 -21.83 2.67 10.11
N LEU A 263 -20.93 2.12 10.94
CA LEU A 263 -20.77 2.49 12.35
C LEU A 263 -19.75 3.62 12.58
N CYS A 264 -19.05 4.06 11.53
CA CYS A 264 -18.30 5.30 11.53
C CYS A 264 -19.23 6.42 11.06
N LEU A 265 -20.14 6.82 11.96
CA LEU A 265 -21.22 7.79 11.68
C LEU A 265 -20.70 9.01 10.91
N ARG A 266 -21.52 9.44 9.95
CA ARG A 266 -21.46 10.74 9.29
C ARG A 266 -21.59 11.77 10.41
N ALA A 267 -20.57 12.57 10.64
CA ALA A 267 -20.68 13.70 11.55
C ALA A 267 -21.65 14.72 10.96
#